data_AF-A0A3N2KJL6-F1
#
_entry.id   AF-A0A3N2KJL6-F1
#
_cell.length_a   1.000
_cell.length_b   1.000
_cell.length_c   1.000
_cell.angle_alpha   90.00
_cell.angle_beta   90.00
_cell.angle_gamma   90.00
#
_symmetry.space_group_name_H-M   'P 1'
#
loop_
_entity.id
_entity.type
_entity.pdbx_description
1 polymer ?
#
loop_
_entity_poly.entity_id
_entity_poly.type
_entity_poly.pdbx_seq_one_letter_code
_entity_poly.pdbx_strand_id
1 'polypeptide(L)'
;MMNLVSVCNAPTNKSGVYLVWNSTCNGNKELIYICRSGKKENGKIVHRKAGLGGIKDRLVNGHQLGKLPRKRIWPIIMLQYGIKKLTVSWFDTENDDPVEVERLLLNEILHISGSLPVWNNQPY
;
A
#
# COMPACT_ATOMS: atom_id res chain seq x y z
N MET A 1 -15.95 12.10 -10.24
CA MET A 1 -15.27 11.51 -9.06
C MET A 1 -14.07 10.73 -9.58
N MET A 2 -12.84 11.10 -9.19
CA MET A 2 -11.64 10.40 -9.67
C MET A 2 -11.56 9.00 -9.05
N ASN A 3 -11.19 7.98 -9.83
CA ASN A 3 -11.04 6.62 -9.32
C ASN A 3 -9.55 6.30 -9.09
N LEU A 4 -9.25 5.35 -8.20
CA LEU A 4 -7.87 5.00 -7.85
C LEU A 4 -7.02 4.63 -9.08
N VAL A 5 -7.65 4.01 -10.09
CA VAL A 5 -7.01 3.60 -11.34
C VAL A 5 -6.47 4.82 -12.11
N SER A 6 -7.28 5.89 -12.21
CA SER A 6 -6.96 7.07 -13.01
C SER A 6 -5.96 8.01 -12.32
N VAL A 7 -5.95 8.04 -10.98
CA VAL A 7 -5.06 8.94 -10.22
C VAL A 7 -3.74 8.29 -9.78
N CYS A 8 -3.66 6.96 -9.78
CA CYS A 8 -2.43 6.28 -9.39
C CYS A 8 -1.33 6.47 -10.44
N ASN A 9 -0.27 7.15 -10.03
CA ASN A 9 0.93 7.42 -10.83
C ASN A 9 2.13 6.53 -10.47
N ALA A 10 1.92 5.48 -9.67
CA ALA A 10 2.97 4.53 -9.32
C ALA A 10 3.50 3.80 -10.58
N PRO A 11 4.76 3.35 -10.58
CA PRO A 11 5.35 2.69 -11.73
C PRO A 11 4.71 1.32 -12.01
N THR A 12 4.60 0.99 -13.29
CA THR A 12 4.05 -0.27 -13.81
C THR A 12 5.13 -1.33 -14.03
N ASN A 13 6.41 -0.97 -13.92
CA ASN A 13 7.56 -1.82 -14.21
C ASN A 13 8.58 -1.90 -13.07
N LYS A 14 8.24 -1.39 -11.87
CA LYS A 14 9.10 -1.41 -10.68
C LYS A 14 8.46 -2.15 -9.52
N SER A 15 9.28 -2.46 -8.53
CA SER A 15 8.92 -3.10 -7.27
C SER A 15 9.35 -2.22 -6.11
N GLY A 16 8.74 -2.44 -4.95
CA GLY A 16 9.12 -1.73 -3.75
C GLY A 16 7.96 -1.59 -2.78
N VAL A 17 7.94 -0.52 -2.01
CA VAL A 17 7.01 -0.33 -0.89
C VAL A 17 6.17 0.92 -1.08
N TYR A 18 5.02 0.98 -0.43
CA TYR A 18 4.21 2.18 -0.34
C TYR A 18 3.55 2.31 1.02
N LEU A 19 3.41 3.56 1.43
CA LEU A 19 2.83 4.00 2.69
C LEU A 19 1.53 4.74 2.37
N VAL A 20 0.46 4.39 3.07
CA VAL A 20 -0.86 4.99 2.91
C VAL A 20 -1.21 5.76 4.18
N TRP A 21 -1.48 7.05 4.00
CA TRP A 21 -1.87 7.96 5.05
C TRP A 21 -3.33 8.38 4.85
N ASN A 22 -4.10 8.41 5.92
CA ASN A 22 -5.45 8.99 5.88
C ASN A 22 -5.39 10.50 6.18
N SER A 23 -6.48 11.18 5.84
CA SER A 23 -6.85 12.45 6.45
C SER A 23 -8.33 12.41 6.79
N THR A 24 -8.65 12.53 8.07
CA THR A 24 -10.00 12.45 8.61
C THR A 24 -10.71 13.80 8.54
N CYS A 25 -12.03 13.81 8.82
CA CYS A 25 -12.84 15.03 8.76
C CYS A 25 -12.32 16.17 9.64
N ASN A 26 -11.67 15.87 10.75
CA ASN A 26 -11.07 16.80 11.71
C ASN A 26 -9.64 17.23 11.37
N GLY A 27 -9.07 16.79 10.23
CA GLY A 27 -7.75 17.20 9.75
C GLY A 27 -6.56 16.37 10.24
N ASN A 28 -6.78 15.39 11.12
CA ASN A 28 -5.71 14.49 11.57
C ASN A 28 -5.16 13.67 10.39
N LYS A 29 -3.85 13.45 10.38
CA LYS A 29 -3.16 12.58 9.42
C LYS A 29 -2.52 11.42 10.17
N GLU A 30 -2.77 10.21 9.70
CA GLU A 30 -2.25 8.99 10.31
C GLU A 30 -1.76 8.00 9.26
N LEU A 31 -0.64 7.34 9.53
CA LEU A 31 -0.17 6.22 8.72
C LEU A 31 -1.06 5.02 9.02
N ILE A 32 -1.84 4.60 8.04
CA ILE A 32 -2.84 3.55 8.22
C ILE A 32 -2.48 2.25 7.54
N TYR A 33 -1.55 2.26 6.57
CA TYR A 33 -1.14 1.05 5.88
C TYR A 33 0.28 1.14 5.32
N ILE A 34 1.05 0.07 5.46
CA ILE A 34 2.31 -0.17 4.73
C ILE A 34 2.14 -1.47 3.95
N CYS A 35 2.52 -1.48 2.67
CA CYS A 35 2.63 -2.74 1.94
C CYS A 35 3.63 -2.64 0.78
N ARG A 36 4.06 -3.79 0.26
CA ARG A 36 4.95 -3.91 -0.91
C ARG A 36 4.27 -4.34 -2.21
N SER A 37 5.05 -4.28 -3.29
CA SER A 37 4.86 -4.99 -4.55
C SER A 37 6.16 -5.63 -5.03
N GLY A 38 6.09 -6.90 -5.45
CA GLY A 38 7.25 -7.70 -5.86
C GLY A 38 8.03 -8.28 -4.68
N LYS A 39 9.10 -9.00 -5.00
CA LYS A 39 10.01 -9.68 -4.06
C LYS A 39 11.34 -9.93 -4.75
N LYS A 40 12.39 -10.24 -4.00
CA LYS A 40 13.65 -10.73 -4.55
C LYS A 40 13.64 -12.26 -4.60
N GLU A 41 14.02 -12.83 -5.74
CA GLU A 41 14.20 -14.28 -5.92
C GLU A 41 15.54 -14.51 -6.61
N ASN A 42 16.37 -15.39 -6.05
CA ASN A 42 17.69 -15.74 -6.60
C ASN A 42 18.55 -14.51 -6.94
N GLY A 43 18.57 -13.51 -6.05
CA GLY A 43 19.34 -12.28 -6.21
C GLY A 43 18.74 -11.25 -7.16
N LYS A 44 17.61 -11.53 -7.82
CA LYS A 44 16.96 -10.61 -8.79
C LYS A 44 15.59 -10.18 -8.31
N ILE A 45 15.22 -8.93 -8.62
CA ILE A 45 13.88 -8.43 -8.32
C ILE A 45 12.87 -9.01 -9.30
N VAL A 46 11.80 -9.60 -8.75
CA VAL A 46 10.66 -10.11 -9.49
C VAL A 46 9.54 -9.10 -9.41
N HIS A 47 9.42 -8.31 -10.47
CA HIS A 47 8.34 -7.36 -10.63
C HIS A 47 7.01 -8.05 -10.86
N ARG A 48 5.94 -7.46 -10.33
CA ARG A 48 4.57 -7.91 -10.60
C ARG A 48 4.25 -7.69 -12.08
N LYS A 49 3.86 -8.75 -12.79
CA LYS A 49 3.49 -8.70 -14.22
C LYS A 49 1.98 -8.69 -14.48
N ALA A 50 1.16 -8.94 -13.45
CA ALA A 50 -0.29 -9.00 -13.59
C ALA A 50 -0.90 -7.60 -13.84
N GLY A 51 -2.00 -7.56 -14.59
CA GLY A 51 -2.84 -6.38 -14.79
C GLY A 51 -2.06 -5.15 -15.24
N LEU A 52 -2.00 -4.12 -14.39
CA LEU A 52 -1.32 -2.86 -14.69
C LEU A 52 0.22 -2.93 -14.54
N GLY A 53 0.76 -4.03 -14.03
CA GLY A 53 2.16 -4.20 -13.68
C GLY A 53 2.61 -3.43 -12.42
N GLY A 54 3.75 -3.87 -11.87
CA GLY A 54 4.56 -3.14 -10.88
C GLY A 54 3.85 -2.79 -9.57
N ILE A 55 4.21 -1.64 -9.00
CA ILE A 55 3.59 -1.10 -7.79
C ILE A 55 2.14 -0.70 -8.08
N LYS A 56 1.86 -0.14 -9.26
CA LYS A 56 0.53 0.31 -9.66
C LYS A 56 -0.51 -0.80 -9.60
N ASP A 57 -0.24 -1.97 -10.17
CA ASP A 57 -1.21 -3.08 -10.13
C ASP A 57 -1.47 -3.53 -8.69
N ARG A 58 -0.41 -3.67 -7.89
CA ARG A 58 -0.58 -4.10 -6.51
C ARG A 58 -1.43 -3.08 -5.75
N LEU A 59 -1.17 -1.79 -5.88
CA LEU A 59 -1.93 -0.74 -5.19
C LEU A 59 -3.39 -0.67 -5.63
N VAL A 60 -3.66 -0.79 -6.93
CA VAL A 60 -5.00 -0.63 -7.51
C VAL A 60 -5.84 -1.92 -7.41
N ASN A 61 -5.25 -3.05 -7.78
CA ASN A 61 -5.94 -4.33 -7.93
C ASN A 61 -5.60 -5.34 -6.81
N GLY A 62 -4.62 -5.06 -5.95
CA GLY A 62 -4.33 -5.92 -4.80
C GLY A 62 -5.53 -6.05 -3.88
N HIS A 63 -5.75 -7.26 -3.38
CA HIS A 63 -6.88 -7.57 -2.51
C HIS A 63 -6.62 -7.11 -1.07
N GLN A 64 -7.68 -6.71 -0.39
CA GLN A 64 -7.74 -6.42 1.03
C GLN A 64 -9.15 -6.74 1.55
N LEU A 65 -9.28 -7.16 2.82
CA LEU A 65 -10.53 -7.64 3.42
C LEU A 65 -11.15 -8.79 2.61
N GLY A 66 -10.45 -9.93 2.57
CA GLY A 66 -10.80 -11.12 1.80
C GLY A 66 -10.20 -11.09 0.39
N LYS A 67 -11.03 -10.79 -0.61
CA LYS A 67 -10.63 -10.85 -2.04
C LYS A 67 -11.10 -9.64 -2.86
N LEU A 68 -11.48 -8.54 -2.22
CA LEU A 68 -11.91 -7.35 -2.93
C LEU A 68 -10.72 -6.48 -3.32
N PRO A 69 -10.62 -6.03 -4.59
CA PRO A 69 -9.52 -5.17 -5.02
C PRO A 69 -9.66 -3.79 -4.36
N ARG A 70 -8.53 -3.19 -4.00
CA ARG A 70 -8.46 -1.88 -3.33
C ARG A 70 -9.19 -0.75 -4.03
N LYS A 71 -9.21 -0.73 -5.38
CA LYS A 71 -10.03 0.22 -6.15
C LYS A 71 -11.53 0.19 -5.82
N ARG A 72 -12.03 -0.91 -5.25
CA ARG A 72 -13.42 -1.08 -4.80
C ARG A 72 -13.55 -0.90 -3.28
N ILE A 73 -12.69 -1.55 -2.50
CA ILE A 73 -12.87 -1.60 -1.05
C ILE A 73 -12.42 -0.31 -0.34
N TRP A 74 -11.37 0.39 -0.80
CA TRP A 74 -10.92 1.62 -0.15
C TRP A 74 -11.98 2.73 -0.15
N PRO A 75 -12.70 3.03 -1.25
CA PRO A 75 -13.81 3.99 -1.21
C PRO A 75 -14.90 3.64 -0.17
N ILE A 76 -15.21 2.37 0.00
CA ILE A 76 -16.21 1.89 0.96
C ILE A 76 -15.72 2.14 2.39
N ILE A 77 -14.48 1.73 2.70
CA ILE A 77 -13.87 1.96 4.03
C ILE A 77 -13.75 3.47 4.29
N MET A 78 -13.33 4.26 3.30
CA MET A 78 -13.23 5.71 3.45
C MET A 78 -14.56 6.34 3.83
N LEU A 79 -15.66 5.92 3.19
CA LEU A 79 -17.01 6.38 3.52
C LEU A 79 -17.42 5.95 4.93
N GLN A 80 -17.21 4.67 5.28
CA GLN A 80 -17.58 4.11 6.58
C GLN A 80 -16.87 4.81 7.76
N TYR A 81 -15.59 5.16 7.59
CA TYR A 81 -14.77 5.74 8.65
C TYR A 81 -14.57 7.26 8.51
N GLY A 82 -15.29 7.93 7.61
CA GLY A 82 -15.19 9.39 7.43
C GLY A 82 -13.80 9.88 7.01
N ILE A 83 -13.08 9.09 6.20
CA ILE A 83 -11.78 9.47 5.63
C ILE A 83 -12.02 10.33 4.40
N LYS A 84 -11.56 11.59 4.43
CA LYS A 84 -11.73 12.54 3.33
C LYS A 84 -10.75 12.27 2.18
N LYS A 85 -9.52 11.86 2.52
CA LYS A 85 -8.45 11.68 1.53
C LYS A 85 -7.49 10.57 1.97
N LEU A 86 -7.01 9.81 1.00
CA LEU A 86 -5.81 8.98 1.13
C LEU A 86 -4.65 9.66 0.42
N THR A 87 -3.48 9.68 1.06
CA THR A 87 -2.21 10.06 0.44
C THR A 87 -1.33 8.82 0.39
N VAL A 88 -0.81 8.49 -0.78
CA VAL A 88 0.06 7.33 -0.97
C VAL A 88 1.43 7.80 -1.41
N SER A 89 2.46 7.46 -0.63
CA SER A 89 3.86 7.60 -1.03
C SER A 89 4.39 6.23 -1.42
N TRP A 90 4.98 6.10 -2.60
CA TRP A 90 5.57 4.85 -3.09
C TRP A 90 7.07 5.04 -3.35
N PHE A 91 7.83 3.96 -3.20
CA PHE A 91 9.28 3.94 -3.31
C PHE A 91 9.70 2.70 -4.10
N ASP A 92 10.54 2.90 -5.12
CA ASP A 92 11.26 1.79 -5.78
C ASP A 92 12.36 1.33 -4.81
N THR A 93 12.41 0.03 -4.49
CA THR A 93 13.47 -0.51 -3.61
C THR A 93 14.73 -0.87 -4.39
N GLU A 94 14.75 -0.60 -5.70
CA GLU A 94 15.89 -0.84 -6.59
C GLU A 94 16.38 -2.29 -6.53
N ASN A 95 17.45 -2.57 -5.77
CA ASN A 95 18.04 -3.89 -5.63
C ASN A 95 17.73 -4.56 -4.29
N ASP A 96 17.14 -3.83 -3.33
CA ASP A 96 16.74 -4.37 -2.03
C ASP A 96 15.45 -5.17 -2.16
N ASP A 97 15.33 -6.25 -1.37
CA ASP A 97 14.14 -7.08 -1.39
C ASP A 97 12.93 -6.31 -0.81
N PRO A 98 11.87 -6.05 -1.61
CA PRO A 98 10.67 -5.38 -1.11
C PRO A 98 10.06 -6.08 0.11
N VAL A 99 10.23 -7.40 0.25
CA VAL A 99 9.77 -8.18 1.42
C VAL A 99 10.48 -7.74 2.69
N GLU A 100 11.81 -7.62 2.61
CA GLU A 100 12.62 -7.23 3.75
C GLU A 100 12.39 -5.76 4.12
N VAL A 101 12.34 -4.87 3.12
CA VAL A 101 12.06 -3.45 3.34
C VAL A 101 10.68 -3.25 3.99
N GLU A 102 9.63 -3.94 3.53
CA GLU A 102 8.30 -3.91 4.16
C GLU A 102 8.35 -4.35 5.62
N ARG A 103 9.05 -5.46 5.91
CA ARG A 103 9.20 -5.99 7.26
C ARG A 103 9.93 -5.01 8.18
N LEU A 104 11.03 -4.41 7.72
CA LEU A 104 11.80 -3.43 8.50
C LEU A 104 10.95 -2.18 8.79
N LEU A 105 10.23 -1.65 7.80
CA LEU A 105 9.32 -0.52 8.02
C LEU A 105 8.21 -0.83 9.02
N LEU A 106 7.58 -2.01 8.92
CA LEU A 106 6.54 -2.42 9.86
C LEU A 106 7.08 -2.58 11.29
N ASN A 107 8.28 -3.16 11.44
CA ASN A 107 8.94 -3.31 12.73
C ASN A 107 9.30 -1.95 13.35
N GLU A 108 9.82 -1.01 12.54
CA GLU A 108 10.15 0.33 12.99
C GLU A 108 8.90 1.08 13.47
N ILE A 109 7.80 1.00 12.73
CA ILE A 109 6.53 1.59 13.16
C ILE A 109 6.04 0.94 14.45
N LEU A 110 6.04 -0.39 14.54
CA LEU A 110 5.64 -1.09 15.77
C LEU A 110 6.48 -0.65 16.97
N HIS A 111 7.78 -0.44 16.79
CA HIS A 111 8.69 0.03 17.83
C HIS A 111 8.36 1.46 18.28
N ILE A 112 8.13 2.38 17.33
CA ILE A 112 7.88 3.80 17.61
C ILE A 112 6.47 4.04 18.20
N SER A 113 5.44 3.42 17.63
CA SER A 113 4.04 3.70 17.98
C SER A 113 3.44 2.69 18.96
N GLY A 114 4.12 1.57 19.21
CA GLY A 114 3.60 0.44 19.98
C GLY A 114 2.54 -0.40 19.25
N SER A 115 2.20 -0.08 17.99
CA SER A 115 1.22 -0.83 17.20
C SER A 115 1.46 -0.74 15.70
N LEU A 116 1.04 -1.76 14.95
CA LEU A 116 1.04 -1.67 13.48
C LEU A 116 -0.06 -0.71 13.00
N PRO A 117 0.09 -0.13 11.79
CA PRO A 117 -0.97 0.67 11.19
C PRO A 117 -2.30 -0.08 11.14
N VAL A 118 -3.41 0.63 11.35
CA VAL A 118 -4.72 -0.01 11.56
C VAL A 118 -5.17 -0.94 10.41
N TRP A 119 -4.80 -0.65 9.16
CA TRP A 119 -5.13 -1.52 8.02
C TRP A 119 -4.11 -2.66 7.80
N ASN A 120 -3.01 -2.71 8.55
CA ASN A 120 -2.10 -3.86 8.61
C ASN A 120 -2.53 -4.91 9.63
N ASN A 121 -3.35 -4.55 10.63
CA ASN A 121 -3.82 -5.45 11.69
C ASN A 121 -5.02 -6.31 11.30
N GLN A 122 -5.60 -6.12 10.11
CA GLN A 122 -6.76 -6.90 9.68
C GLN A 122 -6.30 -8.09 8.82
N PRO A 123 -6.74 -9.34 9.13
CA PRO A 123 -6.36 -10.50 8.36
C PRO A 123 -6.81 -10.34 6.89
N TYR A 124 -5.91 -10.70 5.98
CA TYR A 124 -6.10 -10.63 4.53
C TYR A 124 -7.23 -11.53 4.04
#